data_AF-A0A8T4Z7D6-F1
#
_entry.id   AF-A0A8T4Z7D6-F1
#
_cell.length_a   1.000
_cell.length_b   1.000
_cell.length_c   1.000
_cell.angle_alpha   90.00
_cell.angle_beta   90.00
_cell.angle_gamma   90.00
#
_symmetry.space_group_name_H-M   'P 1'
#
loop_
_entity.id
_entity.type
_entity.pdbx_description
1 polymer ?
#
loop_
_entity_poly.entity_id
_entity_poly.type
_entity_poly.pdbx_seq_one_letter_code
_entity_poly.pdbx_strand_id
1 'polypeptide(L)' 'MKPVAFLKGQSADPLVKIRETILDRVPKEAEITRVNFEGSRLVIYAKKPELLL' A
#
# COMPACT_ATOMS: atom_id res chain seq x y z
N MET A 1 8.04 -27.92 17.36
CA MET A 1 8.76 -27.04 16.42
C MET A 1 7.72 -26.12 15.79
N LYS A 2 7.69 -24.82 16.17
CA LYS A 2 6.75 -23.84 15.61
C LYS A 2 7.38 -23.26 14.33
N PRO A 3 6.66 -23.14 13.20
CA PRO A 3 7.24 -22.54 12.01
C PRO A 3 7.59 -21.08 12.29
N VAL A 4 8.82 -20.72 11.91
CA VAL A 4 9.32 -19.35 11.92
C VAL A 4 8.44 -18.56 10.96
N ALA A 5 7.70 -17.57 11.47
CA ALA A 5 6.93 -16.66 10.65
C ALA A 5 7.88 -16.03 9.63
N PHE A 6 7.57 -16.19 8.34
CA PHE A 6 8.23 -15.44 7.27
C PHE A 6 8.09 -13.96 7.61
N LEU A 7 9.18 -13.34 8.08
CA LEU A 7 9.27 -11.89 8.15
C LEU A 7 9.12 -11.42 6.70
N LYS A 8 7.99 -10.77 6.37
CA LYS A 8 7.83 -9.99 5.13
C LYS A 8 9.12 -9.19 4.99
N GLY A 9 9.98 -9.58 4.05
CA GLY A 9 11.23 -8.90 3.80
C GLY A 9 10.88 -7.47 3.42
N GLN A 10 11.13 -6.52 4.32
CA GLN A 10 11.01 -5.11 3.96
C GLN A 10 12.00 -4.90 2.83
N SER A 11 11.46 -4.69 1.63
CA SER A 11 12.26 -4.31 0.48
C SER A 11 13.08 -3.07 0.81
N ALA A 12 14.37 -3.09 0.43
CA ALA A 12 15.24 -1.91 0.59
C ALA A 12 14.87 -0.79 -0.39
N ASP A 13 14.04 -1.09 -1.40
CA ASP A 13 13.51 -0.12 -2.35
C ASP A 13 12.43 0.77 -1.70
N PRO A 14 12.68 2.08 -1.55
CA PRO A 14 11.71 2.99 -0.94
C PRO A 14 10.35 3.00 -1.63
N LEU A 15 10.28 2.81 -2.95
CA LEU A 15 9.01 2.83 -3.68
C LEU A 15 8.15 1.61 -3.35
N VAL A 16 8.78 0.45 -3.20
CA VAL A 16 8.09 -0.78 -2.79
C VAL A 16 7.60 -0.63 -1.36
N LYS A 17 8.43 -0.11 -0.45
CA LYS A 17 8.05 0.15 0.94
C LYS A 17 6.87 1.12 1.08
N ILE A 18 6.85 2.18 0.27
CA ILE A 18 5.71 3.12 0.20
C ILE A 18 4.45 2.38 -0.23
N ARG A 19 4.52 1.58 -1.30
CA ARG A 19 3.37 0.82 -1.81
C ARG A 19 2.84 -0.18 -0.79
N GLU A 20 3.72 -0.93 -0.14
CA GLU A 20 3.34 -1.89 0.92
C GLU A 20 2.66 -1.17 2.08
N THR A 21 3.21 -0.03 2.51
CA THR A 21 2.62 0.76 3.60
C THR A 21 1.22 1.27 3.25
N ILE A 22 0.99 1.69 2.00
CA ILE A 22 -0.33 2.12 1.53
C ILE A 22 -1.31 0.94 1.59
N LEU A 23 -0.94 -0.20 1.03
CA LEU A 23 -1.81 -1.39 0.99
C LEU A 23 -2.10 -1.97 2.38
N ASP A 24 -1.16 -1.87 3.31
CA ASP A 24 -1.35 -2.33 4.68
C ASP A 24 -2.20 -1.36 5.53
N ARG A 25 -2.30 -0.08 5.15
CA ARG A 25 -3.06 0.94 5.92
C ARG A 25 -4.42 1.29 5.33
N VAL A 26 -4.58 1.23 4.01
CA VAL A 26 -5.84 1.58 3.35
C VAL A 26 -6.86 0.44 3.53
N PRO A 27 -8.11 0.74 3.93
CA PRO A 27 -9.18 -0.26 3.99
C PRO A 27 -9.31 -1.01 2.66
N LYS A 28 -9.45 -2.33 2.71
CA LYS A 28 -9.56 -3.16 1.49
C LYS A 28 -10.82 -2.84 0.71
N GLU A 29 -11.86 -2.39 1.40
CA GLU A 29 -13.17 -2.00 0.89
C GLU A 29 -13.09 -0.75 -0.01
N ALA A 30 -12.05 0.07 0.15
CA ALA A 30 -11.79 1.22 -0.74
C ALA A 30 -11.47 0.77 -2.17
N GLU A 31 -11.03 -0.48 -2.36
CA GLU A 31 -10.68 -1.07 -3.66
C GLU A 31 -9.69 -0.20 -4.44
N ILE A 32 -8.44 -0.12 -3.96
CA ILE A 32 -7.36 0.57 -4.68
C ILE A 32 -7.18 -0.06 -6.07
N THR A 33 -7.23 0.76 -7.10
CA THR A 33 -7.01 0.35 -8.50
C THR A 33 -5.63 0.76 -8.99
N ARG A 34 -5.03 1.84 -8.45
CA ARG A 34 -3.72 2.33 -8.86
C ARG A 34 -3.05 3.19 -7.79
N VAL A 35 -1.72 3.13 -7.73
CA VAL A 35 -0.87 4.02 -6.93
C VAL A 35 0.22 4.54 -7.86
N ASN A 36 0.28 5.87 -8.02
CA ASN A 36 1.21 6.53 -8.94
C ASN A 36 1.83 7.78 -8.29
N PHE A 37 3.00 8.19 -8.78
CA PHE A 37 3.53 9.53 -8.54
C PHE A 37 3.15 10.42 -9.72
N GLU A 38 2.52 11.55 -9.42
CA GLU A 38 2.14 12.58 -10.39
C GLU A 38 2.82 13.90 -9.98
N GLY A 39 3.97 14.18 -10.61
CA GLY A 39 4.87 15.24 -10.18
C GLY A 39 5.40 14.96 -8.77
N SER A 40 5.22 15.92 -7.85
CA SER A 40 5.60 15.79 -6.44
C SER A 40 4.53 15.18 -5.55
N ARG A 41 3.42 14.69 -6.12
CA ARG A 41 2.28 14.13 -5.39
C ARG A 41 2.20 12.62 -5.54
N LEU A 42 1.89 11.93 -4.44
CA LEU A 42 1.47 10.54 -4.46
C LEU A 42 -0.05 10.50 -4.65
N VAL A 43 -0.50 9.84 -5.72
CA VAL A 43 -1.92 9.72 -6.07
C VAL A 43 -2.36 8.27 -5.92
N ILE A 44 -3.43 8.06 -5.17
CA ILE A 44 -4.05 6.77 -4.94
C ILE A 44 -5.44 6.81 -5.57
N TYR A 45 -5.67 5.94 -6.55
CA TYR A 45 -6.96 5.76 -7.20
C TYR A 45 -7.69 4.59 -6.54
N ALA A 46 -8.94 4.81 -6.18
CA ALA A 46 -9.79 3.86 -5.47
C ALA A 46 -11.19 3.90 -6.08
N LYS A 47 -11.92 2.77 -6.06
CA LYS A 47 -13.34 2.79 -6.51
C LYS A 47 -14.27 3.45 -5.51
N LYS A 48 -13.93 3.36 -4.22
CA LYS A 48 -14.69 3.96 -3.11
C LYS A 48 -13.81 4.92 -2.30
N PRO A 49 -13.38 6.05 -2.88
CA PRO A 49 -12.47 6.99 -2.23
C PRO A 49 -13.07 7.67 -0.99
N GLU A 50 -14.39 7.72 -0.87
CA GLU A 50 -15.12 8.25 0.29
C GLU A 50 -14.81 7.50 1.60
N LEU A 51 -14.32 6.26 1.51
CA LEU A 51 -13.88 5.47 2.67
C LEU A 51 -12.50 5.91 3.22
N LEU A 52 -11.88 6.93 2.62
CA LEU A 52 -10.57 7.47 3.01
C LEU A 52 -10.64 8.87 3.65
N LEU A 53 -11.84 9.43 3.82
CA LEU A 53 -12.08 10.78 4.36
C LEU A 53 -12.26 10.80 5.88
#